data_AF-A0A1H7FQP3-F1
#
_entry.id   AF-A0A1H7FQP3-F1
#
_cell.length_a   1.000
_cell.length_b   1.000
_cell.length_c   1.000
_cell.angle_alpha   90.00
_cell.angle_beta   90.00
_cell.angle_gamma   90.00
#
_symmetry.space_group_name_H-M   'P 1'
#
loop_
_entity.id
_entity.type
_entity.pdbx_description
1 polymer ?
#
loop_
_entity_poly.entity_id
_entity_poly.type
_entity_poly.pdbx_seq_one_letter_code
_entity_poly.pdbx_strand_id
1 'polypeptide(L)'
;MSKLLTPVLALGVALPLFGTVTPAAAQSCEDLWYQRNEIYKAQGYCFRTQRGISAFGNAGCQYDNVEDVPLSATQRRIIADIQRAERTSRCPR
;
A
#
# COMPACT_ATOMS: atom_id res chain seq x y z
N MET A 1 -2.51 68.32 16.38
CA MET A 1 -1.45 68.18 15.35
C MET A 1 -0.25 67.60 16.10
N SER A 2 0.09 66.31 15.99
CA SER A 2 0.62 65.66 14.80
C SER A 2 0.40 64.15 14.88
N LYS A 3 -0.04 63.55 13.77
CA LYS A 3 -0.08 62.09 13.58
C LYS A 3 1.34 61.62 13.27
N LEU A 4 1.94 60.80 14.15
CA LEU A 4 3.13 60.02 13.77
C LEU A 4 2.67 58.76 13.02
N LEU A 5 2.98 58.75 11.73
CA LEU A 5 2.85 57.62 10.82
C LEU A 5 4.01 56.65 11.12
N THR A 6 3.70 55.44 11.59
CA THR A 6 4.70 54.35 11.73
C THR A 6 4.64 53.44 10.51
N PRO A 7 5.79 53.04 9.93
CA PRO A 7 5.82 52.21 8.74
C PRO A 7 5.48 50.76 9.11
N VAL A 8 4.54 50.17 8.39
CA VAL A 8 4.27 48.73 8.44
C VAL A 8 5.47 48.03 7.82
N LEU A 9 6.38 47.52 8.64
CA LEU A 9 7.35 46.52 8.20
C LEU A 9 6.57 45.23 7.93
N ALA A 10 6.25 44.99 6.66
CA ALA A 10 5.73 43.71 6.20
C ALA A 10 6.86 42.67 6.34
N LEU A 11 6.86 41.93 7.45
CA LEU A 11 7.64 40.69 7.56
C LEU A 11 7.06 39.69 6.55
N GLY A 12 7.73 39.55 5.41
CA GLY A 12 7.51 38.43 4.51
C GLY A 12 7.85 37.13 5.23
N VAL A 13 6.82 36.38 5.63
CA VAL A 13 6.98 35.03 6.17
C VAL A 13 7.38 34.12 5.01
N ALA A 14 8.68 33.89 4.84
CA ALA A 14 9.17 32.80 4.01
C ALA A 14 8.82 31.49 4.73
N LEU A 15 7.70 30.86 4.34
CA LEU A 15 7.37 29.50 4.79
C LEU A 15 8.48 28.57 4.29
N PRO A 16 9.23 27.88 5.16
CA PRO A 16 10.17 26.90 4.68
C PRO A 16 9.38 25.66 4.25
N LEU A 17 9.47 25.31 2.97
CA LEU A 17 9.03 24.03 2.42
C LEU A 17 9.99 22.92 2.88
N PHE A 18 10.03 22.64 4.18
CA PHE A 18 10.66 21.43 4.69
C PHE A 18 9.71 20.27 4.44
N GLY A 19 9.78 19.68 3.25
CA GLY A 19 9.16 18.39 2.98
C GLY A 19 9.86 17.33 3.84
N THR A 20 9.17 16.84 4.87
CA THR A 20 9.65 15.69 5.63
C THR A 20 9.54 14.46 4.74
N VAL A 21 10.68 13.93 4.31
CA VAL A 21 10.72 12.58 3.71
C VAL A 21 10.42 11.61 4.85
N THR A 22 9.18 11.15 4.96
CA THR A 22 8.85 10.07 5.87
C THR A 22 9.57 8.82 5.38
N PRO A 23 10.42 8.17 6.20
CA PRO A 23 11.00 6.90 5.83
C PRO A 23 9.85 5.91 5.60
N ALA A 24 9.79 5.31 4.42
CA ALA A 24 8.84 4.23 4.16
C ALA A 24 9.14 3.11 5.15
N ALA A 25 8.22 2.86 6.08
CA ALA A 25 8.35 1.75 7.00
C ALA A 25 8.46 0.46 6.17
N ALA A 26 9.48 -0.36 6.45
CA ALA A 26 9.61 -1.66 5.81
C ALA A 26 8.38 -2.50 6.17
N GLN A 27 7.62 -2.92 5.16
CA GLN A 27 6.43 -3.74 5.35
C GLN A 27 6.83 -5.11 5.90
N SER A 28 6.07 -5.63 6.86
CA SER A 28 6.33 -6.97 7.40
C SER A 28 6.00 -8.04 6.36
N CYS A 29 6.55 -9.24 6.52
CA CYS A 29 6.20 -10.37 5.66
C CYS A 29 4.71 -10.72 5.72
N GLU A 30 4.07 -10.52 6.87
CA GLU A 30 2.62 -10.70 7.01
C GLU A 30 1.84 -9.65 6.23
N ASP A 31 2.26 -8.38 6.27
CA ASP A 31 1.60 -7.31 5.51
C ASP A 31 1.72 -7.53 4.01
N LEU A 32 2.90 -7.92 3.52
CA LEU A 32 3.13 -8.21 2.11
C LEU A 32 2.30 -9.41 1.64
N TRP A 33 2.28 -10.48 2.43
CA TRP A 33 1.44 -11.64 2.17
C TRP A 33 -0.04 -11.23 2.12
N TYR A 34 -0.50 -10.44 3.09
CA TYR A 34 -1.90 -10.01 3.14
C TYR A 34 -2.29 -9.19 1.91
N GLN A 35 -1.51 -8.16 1.56
CA GLN A 35 -1.75 -7.30 0.40
C GLN A 35 -1.81 -8.09 -0.92
N ARG A 36 -0.88 -9.04 -1.12
CA ARG A 36 -0.89 -9.87 -2.33
C ARG A 36 -2.16 -10.72 -2.39
N ASN A 37 -2.55 -11.33 -1.27
CA ASN A 37 -3.70 -12.24 -1.21
C ASN A 37 -5.04 -11.49 -1.24
N GLU A 38 -5.11 -10.26 -0.76
CA GLU A 38 -6.29 -9.41 -0.87
C GLU A 38 -6.66 -9.15 -2.33
N ILE A 39 -5.66 -8.96 -3.22
CA ILE A 39 -5.90 -8.82 -4.66
C ILE A 39 -6.54 -10.10 -5.23
N TYR A 40 -6.04 -11.28 -4.86
CA TYR A 40 -6.63 -12.55 -5.30
C TYR A 40 -8.06 -12.72 -4.75
N LYS A 41 -8.30 -12.41 -3.48
CA LYS A 41 -9.63 -12.47 -2.86
C LYS A 41 -10.63 -11.57 -3.60
N ALA A 42 -10.23 -10.32 -3.86
CA ALA A 42 -11.05 -9.34 -4.56
C ALA A 42 -11.41 -9.77 -6.00
N GLN A 43 -10.63 -10.68 -6.59
CA GLN A 43 -10.86 -11.22 -7.93
C GLN A 43 -11.46 -12.63 -7.91
N GLY A 44 -11.90 -13.11 -6.73
CA GLY A 44 -12.69 -14.33 -6.60
C GLY A 44 -11.87 -15.61 -6.42
N TYR A 45 -10.61 -15.54 -6.00
CA TYR A 45 -9.83 -16.74 -5.72
C TYR A 45 -10.34 -17.51 -4.49
N CYS A 46 -10.44 -18.83 -4.62
CA CYS A 46 -10.75 -19.76 -3.55
C CYS A 46 -9.45 -20.24 -2.88
N PHE A 47 -9.22 -19.83 -1.64
CA PHE A 47 -8.03 -20.22 -0.89
C PHE A 47 -8.06 -21.69 -0.49
N ARG A 48 -6.93 -22.39 -0.64
CA ARG A 48 -6.81 -23.83 -0.36
C ARG A 48 -6.07 -24.15 0.93
N THR A 49 -5.28 -23.21 1.44
CA THR A 49 -4.52 -23.38 2.68
C THR A 49 -5.35 -22.91 3.87
N GLN A 50 -5.19 -23.56 5.03
CA GLN A 50 -5.90 -23.15 6.25
C GLN A 50 -5.63 -21.68 6.59
N ARG A 51 -4.38 -21.22 6.43
CA ARG A 51 -4.01 -19.81 6.65
C ARG A 51 -4.81 -18.85 5.76
N GLY A 52 -4.91 -19.13 4.46
CA GLY A 52 -5.66 -18.30 3.52
C GLY A 52 -7.17 -18.32 3.81
N ILE A 53 -7.72 -19.50 4.11
CA ILE A 53 -9.13 -19.67 4.46
C ILE A 53 -9.46 -18.92 5.75
N SER A 54 -8.62 -19.03 6.78
CA SER A 54 -8.83 -18.32 8.05
C SER A 54 -8.72 -16.80 7.92
N ALA A 55 -7.84 -16.29 7.04
CA ALA A 55 -7.65 -14.85 6.85
C ALA A 55 -8.72 -14.20 5.95
N PHE A 56 -9.14 -14.87 4.88
CA PHE A 56 -9.98 -14.26 3.82
C PHE A 56 -11.33 -14.95 3.60
N GLY A 57 -11.47 -16.20 4.04
CA GLY A 57 -12.62 -17.05 3.77
C GLY A 57 -12.84 -17.37 2.28
N ASN A 58 -13.73 -18.33 2.01
CA ASN A 58 -14.09 -18.75 0.65
C ASN A 58 -15.54 -18.44 0.27
N ALA A 59 -16.28 -17.71 1.11
CA ALA A 59 -17.62 -17.26 0.74
C ALA A 59 -17.55 -16.44 -0.57
N GLY A 60 -18.33 -16.85 -1.57
CA GLY A 60 -18.47 -16.16 -2.86
C GLY A 60 -17.26 -16.21 -3.80
N CYS A 61 -16.27 -17.06 -3.55
CA CYS A 61 -15.16 -17.25 -4.50
C CYS A 61 -15.62 -18.07 -5.73
N GLN A 62 -14.89 -17.96 -6.83
CA GLN A 62 -15.25 -18.49 -8.16
C GLN A 62 -14.13 -19.31 -8.82
N TYR A 63 -12.86 -19.08 -8.43
CA TYR A 63 -11.70 -19.66 -9.11
C TYR A 63 -10.83 -20.45 -8.14
N ASP A 64 -10.70 -21.76 -8.38
CA ASP A 64 -9.86 -22.66 -7.56
C ASP A 64 -8.37 -22.61 -7.92
N ASN A 65 -8.05 -22.19 -9.14
CA ASN A 65 -6.67 -21.98 -9.58
C ASN A 65 -6.38 -20.49 -9.75
N VAL A 66 -5.20 -20.07 -9.30
CA VAL A 66 -4.78 -18.66 -9.36
C VAL A 66 -4.62 -18.16 -10.80
N GLU A 67 -4.29 -19.04 -11.75
CA GLU A 67 -4.11 -18.70 -13.16
C GLU A 67 -5.44 -18.38 -13.87
N ASP A 68 -6.55 -18.91 -13.35
CA ASP A 68 -7.89 -18.66 -13.88
C ASP A 68 -8.46 -17.31 -13.36
N VAL A 69 -7.83 -16.70 -12.36
CA VAL A 69 -8.27 -15.43 -11.78
C VAL A 69 -8.08 -14.31 -12.81
N PRO A 70 -9.13 -13.53 -13.15
CA PRO A 70 -9.11 -12.54 -14.22
C PRO A 70 -8.40 -11.24 -13.81
N LEU A 71 -7.12 -11.33 -13.46
CA LEU A 71 -6.31 -10.19 -13.05
C LEU A 71 -6.02 -9.24 -14.21
N SER A 72 -6.28 -7.94 -13.98
CA SER A 72 -5.84 -6.87 -14.87
C SER A 72 -4.31 -6.78 -14.95
N ALA A 73 -3.80 -6.17 -16.03
CA ALA A 73 -2.36 -5.92 -16.20
C ALA A 73 -1.76 -5.10 -15.03
N THR A 74 -2.54 -4.20 -14.43
CA THR A 74 -2.10 -3.43 -13.26
C THR A 74 -2.00 -4.29 -12.01
N GLN A 75 -3.00 -5.12 -11.71
CA GLN A 75 -2.96 -6.05 -10.58
C GLN A 75 -1.78 -7.02 -10.68
N ARG A 76 -1.50 -7.55 -11.88
CA ARG A 76 -0.34 -8.42 -12.11
C ARG A 76 0.98 -7.71 -11.80
N ARG A 77 1.12 -6.45 -12.20
CA ARG A 77 2.30 -5.63 -11.85
C ARG A 77 2.43 -5.44 -10.34
N ILE A 78 1.33 -5.06 -9.67
CA ILE A 78 1.33 -4.88 -8.20
C ILE A 78 1.73 -6.18 -7.48
N ILE A 79 1.14 -7.31 -7.86
CA ILE A 79 1.49 -8.63 -7.30
C ILE A 79 2.98 -8.92 -7.52
N ALA A 80 3.50 -8.67 -8.72
CA ALA A 80 4.91 -8.90 -9.02
C ALA A 80 5.84 -8.00 -8.17
N ASP A 81 5.41 -6.78 -7.86
CA ASP A 81 6.16 -5.83 -7.03
C ASP A 81 6.19 -6.30 -5.56
N ILE A 82 5.03 -6.70 -5.02
CA ILE A 82 4.91 -7.28 -3.68
C ILE A 82 5.77 -8.55 -3.57
N GLN A 83 5.70 -9.45 -4.56
CA GLN A 83 6.52 -10.66 -4.58
C GLN A 83 8.03 -10.37 -4.66
N ARG A 84 8.45 -9.26 -5.27
CA ARG A 84 9.85 -8.81 -5.22
C ARG A 84 10.21 -8.37 -3.81
N ALA A 85 9.37 -7.58 -3.15
CA ALA A 85 9.57 -7.18 -1.77
C ALA A 85 9.64 -8.38 -0.82
N GLU A 86 8.75 -9.36 -0.96
CA GLU A 86 8.77 -10.60 -0.16
C GLU A 86 10.08 -11.38 -0.32
N ARG A 87 10.62 -11.42 -1.56
CA ARG A 87 11.93 -12.05 -1.82
C ARG A 87 13.08 -11.28 -1.18
N THR A 88 13.10 -9.95 -1.31
CA THR A 88 14.12 -9.09 -0.70
C THR A 88 14.11 -9.23 0.83
N SER A 89 12.93 -9.30 1.43
CA SER A 89 12.73 -9.48 2.87
C SER A 89 12.86 -10.93 3.35
N ARG A 90 13.16 -11.89 2.45
CA ARG A 90 13.29 -13.33 2.74
C ARG A 90 12.08 -13.92 3.47
N CYS A 91 10.88 -13.52 3.06
CA CYS A 91 9.65 -13.98 3.67
C CYS A 91 9.42 -15.49 3.45
N PRO A 92 8.80 -16.18 4.42
CA PRO A 92 8.38 -17.57 4.25
C PRO A 92 7.35 -17.68 3.12
N ARG A 93 7.45 -18.78 2.35
CA ARG A 93 6.58 -19.08 1.21
C ARG A 93 5.34 -19.84 1.65
#